data_AF-A0A5J6SN89-F1
#
_entry.id   AF-A0A5J6SN89-F1
#
_cell.length_a   1.000
_cell.length_b   1.000
_cell.length_c   1.000
_cell.angle_alpha   90.00
_cell.angle_beta   90.00
_cell.angle_gamma   90.00
#
_symmetry.space_group_name_H-M   'P 1'
#
loop_
_entity.id
_entity.type
_entity.pdbx_description
1 polymer ?
#
loop_
_entity_poly.entity_id
_entity_poly.type
_entity_poly.pdbx_seq_one_letter_code
_entity_poly.pdbx_strand_id
1 'polypeptide(L)' 'MPNTSQRPNDLATNKERLKKTINNMEAAEAATEFAEGKELATIKEKNERRKESIEVLKNEVNAEAKSSINGYI' A
#
# COMPACT_ATOMS: atom_id res chain seq x y z
N MET A 1 -26.61 14.95 0.78
CA MET A 1 -25.18 15.25 0.99
C MET A 1 -24.46 13.92 1.20
N PRO A 2 -23.53 13.48 0.34
CA PRO A 2 -22.84 12.21 0.55
C PRO A 2 -21.83 12.34 1.70
N ASN A 3 -21.84 11.34 2.58
CA ASN A 3 -21.10 11.24 3.82
C ASN A 3 -19.62 10.96 3.54
N THR A 4 -18.78 12.00 3.55
CA THR A 4 -17.32 11.89 3.47
C THR A 4 -16.76 11.49 4.84
N SER A 5 -16.98 10.24 5.26
CA SER A 5 -16.25 9.66 6.38
C SER A 5 -14.89 9.14 5.91
N GLN A 6 -14.10 9.99 5.27
CA GLN A 6 -12.67 9.79 5.12
C GLN A 6 -12.02 10.60 6.23
N ARG A 7 -11.22 9.94 7.08
CA ARG A 7 -10.45 10.64 8.11
C ARG A 7 -9.72 11.81 7.44
N PRO A 8 -9.68 13.00 8.06
CA PRO A 8 -9.23 14.25 7.42
C PRO A 8 -7.75 14.27 6.98
N ASN A 9 -7.02 13.16 7.13
CA ASN A 9 -5.59 13.06 6.88
C ASN A 9 -5.20 11.99 5.84
N ASP A 10 -6.15 11.34 5.17
CA ASP A 10 -5.85 10.35 4.13
C ASP A 10 -6.69 10.63 2.87
N LEU A 11 -6.33 11.73 2.19
CA LEU A 11 -6.83 12.08 0.85
C LEU A 11 -6.18 11.22 -0.25
N ALA A 12 -5.34 10.24 0.10
CA ALA A 12 -4.61 9.44 -0.86
C ALA A 12 -5.51 8.31 -1.41
N THR A 13 -5.69 8.27 -2.74
CA THR A 13 -6.37 7.17 -3.43
C THR A 13 -5.68 5.84 -3.14
N ASN A 14 -6.40 4.72 -3.23
CA ASN A 14 -5.83 3.37 -3.08
C ASN A 14 -4.61 3.15 -4.00
N LYS A 15 -4.62 3.74 -5.20
CA LYS A 15 -3.48 3.74 -6.13
C LYS A 15 -2.24 4.43 -5.57
N GLU A 16 -2.42 5.56 -4.88
CA GLU A 16 -1.31 6.29 -4.27
C GLU A 16 -0.79 5.59 -3.01
N ARG A 17 -1.69 5.02 -2.20
CA ARG A 17 -1.34 4.17 -1.05
C ARG A 17 -0.55 2.93 -1.49
N LEU A 18 -0.93 2.30 -2.61
CA LEU A 18 -0.21 1.20 -3.24
C LEU A 18 1.21 1.64 -3.64
N LYS A 19 1.33 2.75 -4.36
CA LYS A 19 2.64 3.29 -4.79
C LYS A 19 3.55 3.60 -3.61
N LYS A 20 3.02 4.23 -2.55
CA LYS A 20 3.78 4.52 -1.32
C LYS A 20 4.23 3.23 -0.62
N THR A 21 3.36 2.22 -0.55
CA THR A 21 3.69 0.95 0.09
C THR A 21 4.80 0.20 -0.67
N ILE A 22 4.75 0.19 -2.00
CA ILE A 22 5.79 -0.38 -2.86
C ILE A 22 7.12 0.36 -2.65
N ASN A 23 7.12 1.70 -2.76
CA ASN A 23 8.33 2.50 -2.56
C ASN A 23 8.94 2.29 -1.16
N ASN A 24 8.10 2.20 -0.12
CA ASN A 24 8.57 1.95 1.25
C ASN A 24 9.17 0.56 1.41
N MET A 25 8.65 -0.44 0.69
CA MET A 25 9.21 -1.80 0.68
C MET A 25 10.57 -1.83 -0.02
N GLU A 26 10.68 -1.21 -1.21
CA GLU A 26 11.93 -1.13 -1.96
C GLU A 26 13.01 -0.34 -1.21
N ALA A 27 12.66 0.80 -0.62
CA ALA A 27 13.58 1.60 0.20
C ALA A 27 14.05 0.82 1.44
N ALA A 28 13.15 0.06 2.07
CA ALA A 28 13.52 -0.79 3.20
C ALA A 28 14.40 -1.98 2.74
N GLU A 29 14.16 -2.54 1.56
CA GLU A 29 14.99 -3.59 0.98
C GLU A 29 16.40 -3.07 0.67
N ALA A 30 16.54 -1.87 0.11
CA ALA A 30 17.85 -1.22 -0.05
C ALA A 30 18.55 -1.00 1.31
N ALA A 31 17.79 -0.67 2.36
CA ALA A 31 18.35 -0.56 3.72
C ALA A 31 18.85 -1.90 4.28
N THR A 32 18.43 -3.06 3.75
CA THR A 32 18.98 -4.36 4.18
C THR A 32 20.43 -4.55 3.81
N GLU A 33 20.95 -3.82 2.82
CA GLU A 33 22.37 -3.86 2.42
C GLU A 33 23.29 -3.32 3.52
N PHE A 34 22.77 -2.41 4.36
CA PHE A 34 23.51 -1.78 5.45
C PHE A 34 23.08 -2.26 6.84
N ALA A 35 22.00 -3.05 6.92
CA ALA A 35 21.44 -3.53 8.18
C ALA A 35 21.95 -4.93 8.51
N GLU A 36 22.25 -5.18 9.78
CA GLU A 36 22.73 -6.48 10.25
C GLU A 36 21.92 -7.01 11.44
N GLY A 37 22.02 -8.32 11.69
CA GLY A 37 21.43 -8.98 12.84
C GLY A 37 19.91 -8.72 13.01
N LYS A 38 19.54 -8.09 14.12
CA LYS A 38 18.13 -7.84 14.49
C LYS A 38 17.45 -6.81 13.59
N GLU A 39 18.18 -5.84 13.06
CA GLU A 39 17.61 -4.82 12.18
C GLU A 39 17.20 -5.41 10.84
N LEU A 40 18.06 -6.26 10.27
CA LEU A 40 17.77 -6.99 9.04
C LEU A 40 16.55 -7.91 9.18
N ALA A 41 16.43 -8.63 10.30
CA ALA A 41 15.25 -9.45 10.58
C ALA A 41 13.96 -8.61 10.66
N THR A 42 14.03 -7.46 11.35
CA THR A 42 12.89 -6.54 11.49
C THR A 42 12.47 -5.95 10.14
N ILE A 43 13.44 -5.59 9.30
CA ILE A 43 13.17 -5.07 7.95
C ILE A 43 12.48 -6.14 7.10
N LYS A 44 12.97 -7.39 7.12
CA LYS A 44 12.36 -8.51 6.40
C LYS A 44 10.91 -8.76 6.83
N GLU A 45 10.65 -8.85 8.13
CA GLU A 45 9.29 -9.05 8.67
C GLU A 45 8.34 -7.89 8.29
N LYS A 46 8.83 -6.64 8.32
CA LYS A 46 8.05 -5.49 7.86
C LYS A 46 7.79 -5.56 6.35
N ASN A 47 8.76 -6.01 5.56
CA ASN A 47 8.58 -6.17 4.11
C ASN A 47 7.61 -7.29 3.76
N GLU A 48 7.58 -8.39 4.51
CA GLU A 48 6.57 -9.45 4.35
C GLU A 48 5.15 -8.90 4.57
N ARG A 49 4.91 -8.16 5.64
CA ARG A 49 3.61 -7.51 5.89
C ARG A 49 3.23 -6.50 4.79
N ARG A 50 4.22 -5.80 4.22
CA ARG A 50 4.00 -4.88 3.09
C ARG A 50 3.58 -5.63 1.84
N LYS A 51 4.09 -6.84 1.58
CA LYS A 51 3.66 -7.68 0.45
C LYS A 51 2.18 -8.04 0.55
N GLU A 52 1.73 -8.48 1.71
CA GLU A 52 0.30 -8.75 1.96
C GLU A 52 -0.55 -7.49 1.75
N SER A 53 -0.10 -6.36 2.28
CA SER A 53 -0.78 -5.06 2.09
C SER A 53 -0.85 -4.64 0.61
N ILE A 54 0.21 -4.91 -0.17
CA ILE A 54 0.27 -4.64 -1.61
C ILE A 54 -0.76 -5.48 -2.37
N GLU A 55 -0.92 -6.76 -2.03
CA GLU A 55 -1.92 -7.61 -2.68
C GLU A 55 -3.35 -7.14 -2.41
N VAL A 56 -3.65 -6.80 -1.16
CA VAL A 56 -4.95 -6.22 -0.78
C VAL A 56 -5.21 -4.92 -1.53
N LEU A 57 -4.25 -3.99 -1.52
CA LEU A 57 -4.37 -2.71 -2.23
C LEU A 57 -4.51 -2.88 -3.74
N LYS A 58 -3.82 -3.85 -4.36
CA LYS A 58 -3.98 -4.17 -5.79
C LYS A 58 -5.40 -4.65 -6.10
N ASN A 59 -5.97 -5.49 -5.24
CA ASN A 59 -7.34 -5.96 -5.39
C ASN A 59 -8.34 -4.81 -5.23
N GLU A 60 -8.14 -3.94 -4.24
CA GLU A 60 -8.96 -2.75 -4.03
C GLU A 60 -8.91 -1.79 -5.23
N VAL A 61 -7.72 -1.49 -5.77
CA VAL A 61 -7.56 -0.63 -6.95
C VAL A 61 -8.26 -1.22 -8.18
N ASN A 62 -8.17 -2.55 -8.38
CA ASN A 62 -8.84 -3.22 -9.49
C ASN A 62 -10.36 -3.23 -9.32
N ALA A 63 -10.84 -3.48 -8.10
CA ALA A 63 -12.26 -3.42 -7.78
C ALA A 63 -12.82 -2.00 -7.98
N GLU A 64 -12.09 -0.97 -7.56
CA GLU A 64 -12.45 0.44 -7.77
C GLU A 64 -12.51 0.79 -9.27
N ALA A 65 -11.51 0.37 -10.05
CA ALA A 65 -11.51 0.57 -11.50
C ALA A 65 -12.69 -0.12 -12.19
N LYS A 66 -13.05 -1.34 -11.77
CA LYS A 66 -14.23 -2.07 -12.28
C LYS A 66 -15.55 -1.39 -11.87
N SER A 67 -15.64 -0.90 -10.64
CA SER A 67 -16.81 -0.19 -10.13
C SER A 67 -17.05 1.13 -10.88
N SER A 68 -15.98 1.86 -11.21
CA SER A 68 -16.08 3.05 -12.06
C SER A 68 -16.60 2.76 -13.47
N ILE A 69 -16.32 1.58 -14.03
CA ILE A 69 -16.82 1.17 -15.36
C ILE A 69 -18.29 0.76 -15.28
N ASN A 70 -18.72 0.11 -14.19
CA ASN A 70 -20.09 -0.41 -14.05
C ASN A 70 -21.12 0.62 -13.55
N GLY A 71 -20.67 1.81 -13.10
CA GLY A 71 -21.53 2.90 -12.63
C GLY A 71 -22.01 3.85 -13.74
N TYR A 72 -21.71 3.55 -15.01
CA TYR A 72 -22.03 4.37 -16.17
C TYR A 72 -22.96 3.60 -17.13
N ILE A 73 -24.12 3.15 -16.64
CA ILE A 73 -25.23 2.61 -17.46
C ILE A 73 -26.54 3.12 -16.88
#